data_AF-A0A382V7D5-F1
#
_entry.id   AF-A0A382V7D5-F1
#
_cell.length_a   1.000
_cell.length_b   1.000
_cell.length_c   1.000
_cell.angle_alpha   90.00
_cell.angle_beta   90.00
_cell.angle_gamma   90.00
#
_symmetry.space_group_name_H-M   'P 1'
#
loop_
_entity.id
_entity.type
_entity.pdbx_description
1 polymer ?
#
loop_
_entity_poly.entity_id
_entity_poly.type
_entity_poly.pdbx_seq_one_letter_code
_entity_poly.pdbx_strand_id
1 'polypeptide(L)'
;MTILTSSEINHVRNRRKPDWIRVKSPLSVGYRQTKNLIHNLKLNTVCEEASCPNIGECWSRGHATVMILGNVCTRKCAFCSVATGRPDRVDLDEPNRLA
;
A
#
# COMPACT_ATOMS: atom_id res chain seq x y z
N MET A 1 9.85 -32.51 1.91
CA MET A 1 9.75 -31.08 2.27
C MET A 1 11.14 -30.49 2.10
N THR A 2 11.47 -30.02 0.90
CA THR A 2 12.84 -29.59 0.58
C THR A 2 13.08 -28.23 1.21
N ILE A 3 13.96 -28.17 2.21
CA ILE A 3 14.37 -26.92 2.84
C ILE A 3 15.30 -26.23 1.84
N LEU A 4 14.86 -25.11 1.28
CA LEU A 4 15.70 -24.25 0.45
C LEU A 4 16.88 -23.75 1.29
N THR A 5 18.08 -23.84 0.74
CA THR A 5 19.29 -23.29 1.36
C THR A 5 19.20 -21.76 1.45
N SER A 6 19.90 -21.16 2.41
CA SER A 6 19.95 -19.69 2.56
C SER A 6 20.41 -18.97 1.27
N SER A 7 21.23 -19.64 0.45
CA SER A 7 21.65 -19.18 -0.87
C SER A 7 20.51 -19.10 -1.87
N GLU A 8 19.66 -20.14 -1.95
CA GLU A 8 18.52 -20.19 -2.87
C GLU A 8 17.43 -19.16 -2.52
N ILE A 9 17.18 -18.93 -1.21
CA ILE A 9 16.25 -17.88 -0.75
C ILE A 9 16.75 -16.50 -1.17
N ASN A 10 18.06 -16.24 -1.04
CA ASN A 10 18.65 -14.96 -1.43
C ASN A 10 18.65 -14.77 -2.95
N HIS A 11 18.81 -15.84 -3.73
CA HIS A 11 18.73 -15.77 -5.18
C HIS A 11 17.33 -15.36 -5.66
N VAL A 12 16.27 -15.95 -5.11
CA VAL A 12 14.87 -15.59 -5.44
C VAL A 12 14.56 -14.14 -5.07
N ARG A 13 15.04 -13.67 -3.91
CA ARG A 13 14.82 -12.28 -3.45
C ARG A 13 15.46 -11.22 -4.35
N ASN A 14 16.58 -11.55 -4.99
CA ASN A 14 17.34 -10.60 -5.79
C ASN A 14 17.05 -10.69 -7.31
N ARG A 15 16.04 -11.48 -7.72
CA ARG A 15 15.62 -11.52 -9.13
C ARG A 15 14.87 -10.24 -9.45
N ARG A 16 15.32 -9.53 -10.50
CA ARG A 16 14.58 -8.39 -11.05
C ARG A 16 13.19 -8.86 -11.48
N LYS A 17 12.19 -8.01 -11.24
CA LYS A 17 10.84 -8.22 -11.76
C LYS A 17 10.88 -8.27 -13.30
N PRO A 18 10.15 -9.19 -13.95
CA PRO A 18 10.02 -9.21 -15.41
C PRO A 18 9.49 -7.90 -15.98
N ASP A 19 9.81 -7.61 -17.23
CA ASP A 19 9.47 -6.34 -17.89
C ASP A 19 7.95 -6.10 -17.97
N TRP A 20 7.18 -7.15 -18.21
CA TRP A 20 5.72 -7.07 -18.43
C TRP A 20 4.91 -6.65 -17.20
N ILE A 21 5.44 -6.77 -15.98
CA ILE A 21 4.73 -6.39 -14.73
C ILE A 21 5.18 -5.02 -14.18
N ARG A 22 6.12 -4.36 -14.86
CA ARG A 22 6.65 -3.05 -14.42
C ARG A 22 5.73 -1.93 -14.87
N VAL A 23 5.32 -1.10 -13.92
CA VAL A 23 4.50 0.09 -14.14
C VAL A 23 5.37 1.34 -14.13
N LYS A 24 4.91 2.40 -14.79
CA LYS A 24 5.55 3.73 -14.76
C LYS A 24 5.10 4.51 -13.52
N SER A 25 5.94 5.42 -13.05
CA SER A 25 5.58 6.32 -11.95
C SER A 25 4.37 7.20 -12.33
N PRO A 26 3.41 7.39 -11.41
CA PRO A 26 2.22 8.19 -11.69
C PRO A 26 2.54 9.69 -11.75
N LEU A 27 2.15 10.34 -12.85
CA LEU A 27 2.37 11.78 -13.07
C LEU A 27 1.07 12.52 -13.44
N SER A 28 -0.07 11.84 -13.43
CA SER A 28 -1.35 12.42 -13.87
C SER A 28 -1.90 13.44 -12.87
N VAL A 29 -2.73 14.37 -13.38
CA VAL A 29 -3.44 15.35 -12.55
C VAL A 29 -4.41 14.66 -11.59
N GLY A 30 -5.18 13.68 -12.09
CA GLY A 30 -6.13 12.92 -11.28
C GLY A 30 -5.46 12.19 -10.10
N TYR A 31 -4.29 11.57 -10.33
CA TYR A 31 -3.51 10.98 -9.24
C TYR A 31 -3.18 12.01 -8.16
N ARG A 32 -2.71 13.21 -8.53
CA ARG A 32 -2.41 14.29 -7.57
C ARG A 32 -3.65 14.77 -6.84
N GLN A 33 -4.79 14.87 -7.52
CA GLN A 33 -6.05 15.28 -6.90
C GLN A 33 -6.51 14.29 -5.83
N THR A 34 -6.57 13.00 -6.15
CA THR A 34 -6.93 11.96 -5.18
C THR A 34 -5.92 11.88 -4.05
N LYS A 35 -4.62 11.97 -4.36
CA LYS A 35 -3.57 12.02 -3.33
C LYS A 35 -3.80 13.14 -2.33
N ASN A 36 -3.98 14.36 -2.84
CA ASN A 36 -4.17 15.54 -2.00
C ASN A 36 -5.45 15.41 -1.17
N LEU A 37 -6.54 14.90 -1.76
CA LEU A 37 -7.79 14.67 -1.03
C LEU A 37 -7.60 13.73 0.15
N ILE A 38 -7.01 12.56 -0.08
CA ILE A 38 -6.75 11.55 0.96
C ILE A 38 -5.87 12.11 2.07
N HIS A 39 -4.79 12.82 1.70
CA HIS A 39 -3.87 13.44 2.68
C HIS A 39 -4.54 14.55 3.48
N ASN A 40 -5.34 15.40 2.83
CA ASN A 40 -6.08 16.49 3.49
C ASN A 40 -7.12 15.94 4.49
N LEU A 41 -7.76 14.82 4.16
CA LEU A 41 -8.71 14.12 5.05
C LEU A 41 -8.02 13.27 6.12
N LYS A 42 -6.67 13.21 6.14
CA LYS A 42 -5.89 12.39 7.06
C LYS A 42 -6.35 10.92 7.07
N LEU A 43 -6.58 10.37 5.88
CA LEU A 43 -6.98 8.98 5.68
C LEU A 43 -5.80 8.15 5.21
N ASN A 44 -5.76 6.88 5.62
CA ASN A 44 -4.80 5.91 5.12
C ASN A 44 -5.42 5.11 3.98
N THR A 45 -4.62 4.60 3.05
CA THR A 45 -5.12 3.76 1.96
C THR A 45 -4.25 2.53 1.77
N VAL A 46 -4.87 1.40 1.44
CA VAL A 46 -4.09 0.21 1.05
C VAL A 46 -3.30 0.44 -0.24
N CYS A 47 -3.73 1.42 -1.04
CA CYS A 47 -3.03 1.84 -2.24
C CYS A 47 -1.59 2.28 -1.93
N GLU A 48 -1.41 3.12 -0.91
CA GLU A 48 -0.09 3.59 -0.45
C GLU A 48 0.59 2.57 0.47
N GLU A 49 -0.09 2.12 1.53
CA GLU A 49 0.52 1.30 2.60
C GLU A 49 0.97 -0.09 2.11
N ALA A 50 0.28 -0.66 1.12
CA ALA A 50 0.68 -1.94 0.53
C ALA A 50 1.62 -1.79 -0.68
N SER A 51 2.03 -0.57 -1.04
CA SER A 51 2.83 -0.28 -2.24
C SER A 51 2.18 -0.83 -3.52
N CYS A 52 0.88 -0.58 -3.70
CA CYS A 52 0.11 -1.12 -4.82
C CYS A 52 0.64 -0.59 -6.16
N PRO A 53 1.01 -1.45 -7.13
CA PRO A 53 1.52 -1.01 -8.43
C PRO A 53 0.45 -0.27 -9.26
N ASN A 54 -0.83 -0.45 -8.93
CA ASN A 54 -1.95 0.14 -9.69
C ASN A 54 -2.38 1.50 -9.15
N ILE A 55 -1.72 2.04 -8.12
CA ILE A 55 -2.12 3.31 -7.48
C ILE A 55 -2.27 4.45 -8.50
N GLY A 56 -1.39 4.51 -9.50
CA GLY A 56 -1.43 5.52 -10.55
C GLY A 56 -2.70 5.46 -11.41
N GLU A 57 -3.09 4.25 -11.81
CA GLU A 57 -4.29 4.03 -12.61
C GLU A 57 -5.55 4.29 -11.79
N CYS A 58 -5.68 3.66 -10.62
CA CYS A 58 -6.87 3.78 -9.77
C CYS A 58 -7.12 5.25 -9.37
N TRP A 59 -6.10 5.95 -8.89
CA TRP A 59 -6.27 7.33 -8.42
C TRP A 59 -6.47 8.32 -9.57
N SER A 60 -5.94 8.04 -10.77
CA SER A 60 -6.27 8.87 -11.94
C SER A 60 -7.77 8.89 -12.28
N ARG A 61 -8.51 7.87 -11.83
CA ARG A 61 -9.96 7.73 -11.99
C ARG A 61 -10.74 8.11 -10.72
N GLY A 62 -10.07 8.62 -9.70
CA GLY A 62 -10.70 8.93 -8.42
C GLY A 62 -11.10 7.70 -7.60
N HIS A 63 -10.48 6.54 -7.83
CA HIS A 63 -10.75 5.32 -7.06
C HIS A 63 -9.66 5.11 -6.01
N ALA A 64 -10.05 5.00 -4.74
CA ALA A 64 -9.17 4.66 -3.64
C ALA A 64 -9.84 3.63 -2.74
N THR A 65 -9.03 2.76 -2.13
CA THR A 65 -9.48 1.85 -1.08
C THR A 65 -8.87 2.32 0.23
N VAL A 66 -9.71 2.90 1.08
CA VAL A 66 -9.32 3.45 2.37
C VAL A 66 -9.04 2.31 3.36
N MET A 67 -8.01 2.47 4.17
CA MET A 67 -7.74 1.65 5.34
C MET A 67 -8.19 2.41 6.57
N ILE A 68 -9.09 1.80 7.34
CA ILE A 68 -9.50 2.27 8.65
C ILE A 68 -8.52 1.80 9.73
N LEU A 69 -8.57 2.43 10.90
CA LEU A 69 -7.76 2.08 12.07
C LEU A 69 -6.24 2.29 11.88
N GLY A 70 -5.85 3.21 10.99
CA GLY A 70 -4.47 3.59 10.79
C GLY A 70 -3.71 2.77 9.74
N ASN A 71 -2.39 2.89 9.74
CA ASN A 71 -1.47 2.26 8.79
C ASN A 71 -0.61 1.14 9.39
N VAL A 72 -0.83 0.79 10.66
CA VAL A 72 -0.08 -0.26 11.37
C VAL A 72 -0.97 -1.47 11.63
N CYS A 73 -0.57 -2.62 11.11
CA CYS A 73 -1.23 -3.89 11.39
C CYS A 73 -0.58 -4.60 12.58
N THR A 74 -1.39 -5.20 13.45
CA THR A 74 -0.90 -6.05 14.55
C THR A 74 -0.51 -7.46 14.07
N ARG A 75 -0.87 -7.82 12.83
CA ARG A 75 -0.52 -9.09 12.19
C ARG A 75 0.64 -8.91 11.21
N LYS A 76 1.41 -9.99 11.02
CA LYS A 76 2.55 -10.04 10.09
C LYS A 76 2.33 -11.10 9.01
N CYS A 77 1.39 -10.84 8.11
CA CYS A 77 1.16 -11.72 6.97
C CYS A 77 2.42 -11.74 6.08
N ALA A 78 2.89 -12.93 5.69
CA ALA A 78 4.17 -13.10 4.98
C ALA A 78 4.27 -12.33 3.65
N PHE A 79 3.13 -11.98 3.04
CA PHE A 79 3.04 -11.27 1.76
C PHE A 79 2.69 -9.78 1.88
N CYS A 80 2.26 -9.33 3.07
CA CYS A 80 1.70 -7.99 3.22
C CYS A 80 2.81 -6.97 3.51
N SER A 81 2.79 -5.85 2.79
CA SER A 81 3.78 -4.79 2.93
C SER A 81 3.43 -3.74 4.00
N VAL A 82 2.21 -3.78 4.55
CA VAL A 82 1.75 -2.83 5.58
C VAL A 82 2.64 -2.94 6.82
N ALA A 83 2.96 -1.80 7.43
CA ALA A 83 3.81 -1.75 8.62
C ALA A 83 3.23 -2.64 9.73
N THR A 84 4.10 -3.46 10.34
CA THR A 84 3.71 -4.29 11.49
C THR A 84 4.16 -3.63 12.78
N GLY A 85 3.27 -3.52 13.77
CA GLY A 85 3.61 -2.94 15.06
C GLY A 85 2.43 -2.74 15.98
N ARG A 86 2.62 -1.87 16.98
CA ARG A 86 1.55 -1.39 17.84
C ARG A 86 0.91 -0.16 17.17
N PRO A 87 -0.39 -0.18 16.87
CA PRO A 87 -1.06 0.96 16.28
C PRO A 87 -1.25 2.10 17.29
N ASP A 88 -1.52 3.29 16.77
CA ASP A 88 -1.95 4.44 17.56
C ASP A 88 -3.33 4.23 18.19
N ARG A 89 -3.77 5.19 18.99
CA ARG A 89 -5.13 5.17 19.55
C ARG A 89 -6.15 5.26 18.42
N VAL A 90 -7.27 4.54 18.59
CA VAL A 90 -8.40 4.62 17.66
C VAL A 90 -8.88 6.06 17.54
N ASP A 91 -8.93 6.55 16.31
CA ASP A 91 -9.50 7.83 15.97
C ASP A 91 -11.01 7.68 15.74
N LEU A 92 -11.81 8.19 16.67
CA LEU A 92 -13.26 8.09 16.62
C LEU A 92 -13.90 8.98 15.55
N ASP A 93 -13.16 9.97 15.02
CA ASP A 93 -13.62 10.88 13.98
C ASP A 93 -13.24 10.41 12.56
N GLU A 94 -12.45 9.33 12.43
CA GLU A 94 -12.11 8.72 11.14
C GLU A 94 -13.34 8.45 10.25
N PRO A 95 -14.48 7.93 10.77
CA PRO A 95 -15.68 7.73 9.96
C PRO A 95 -16.25 9.02 9.37
N ASN A 96 -16.18 10.15 10.09
CA ASN A 96 -16.72 11.43 9.61
C ASN A 96 -15.88 12.00 8.47
N ARG A 97 -14.56 11.78 8.49
CA ARG A 97 -13.68 12.20 7.39
C ARG A 97 -13.83 11.34 6.13
N LEU A 98 -14.35 10.12 6.28
CA LEU A 98 -14.60 9.20 5.18
C LEU A 98 -15.98 9.40 4.51
N ALA A 99 -16.95 9.95 5.25
CA ALA A 99 -18.37 10.05 4.86
C ALA A 99 -18.66 11.08 3.77
#